data_AF-B8FDB7-F1
#
_entry.id   AF-B8FDB7-F1
#
_cell.length_a   1.000
_cell.length_b   1.000
_cell.length_c   1.000
_cell.angle_alpha   90.00
_cell.angle_beta   90.00
_cell.angle_gamma   90.00
#
_symmetry.space_group_name_H-M   'P 1'
#
loop_
_entity.id
_entity.type
_entity.pdbx_description
1 polymer ?
#
loop_
_entity_poly.entity_id
_entity_poly.type
_entity_poly.pdbx_seq_one_letter_code
_entity_poly.pdbx_strand_id
1 'polypeptide(L)'
;MGYYLKAPMPEAQVAKMQNLAQTLRDDPVKGKHTDEMLQVSSGTIGIILEHLFIEPLNRVNAGAVSRKAASMGIKTGLSMFTKIARKSFAGFSPDQLLGFADWLEDGIGTD
;
A
#
# COMPACT_ATOMS: atom_id res chain seq x y z
N MET A 1 3.40 3.37 24.28
CA MET A 1 3.99 2.59 23.16
C MET A 1 2.87 1.76 22.54
N GLY A 2 2.37 2.16 21.37
CA GLY A 2 1.39 1.35 20.63
C GLY A 2 2.11 0.20 19.95
N TYR A 3 1.60 -1.02 20.08
CA TYR A 3 2.07 -2.15 19.28
C TYR A 3 1.42 -2.03 17.90
N TYR A 4 2.16 -1.54 16.92
CA TYR A 4 1.71 -1.50 15.53
C TYR A 4 2.06 -2.82 14.85
N LEU A 5 1.14 -3.33 14.03
CA LEU A 5 1.42 -4.45 13.14
C LEU A 5 2.43 -3.99 12.09
N LYS A 6 3.68 -4.43 12.21
CA LYS A 6 4.73 -4.20 11.21
C LYS A 6 4.73 -5.38 10.23
N ALA A 7 4.75 -5.08 8.93
CA ALA A 7 5.04 -6.05 7.88
C ALA A 7 6.39 -5.69 7.24
N PRO A 8 7.30 -6.65 7.01
CA PRO A 8 8.57 -6.37 6.37
C PRO A 8 8.34 -5.90 4.94
N MET A 9 8.74 -4.67 4.63
CA MET A 9 8.58 -4.10 3.31
C MET A 9 9.77 -4.52 2.42
N PRO A 10 9.55 -5.15 1.26
CA PRO A 10 10.62 -5.43 0.32
C PRO A 10 11.32 -4.14 -0.12
N GLU A 11 12.64 -4.17 -0.26
CA GLU A 11 13.44 -3.01 -0.69
C GLU A 11 12.93 -2.40 -2.00
N ALA A 12 12.50 -3.25 -2.95
CA ALA A 12 11.92 -2.80 -4.21
C ALA A 12 10.62 -1.99 -4.03
N GLN A 13 9.82 -2.30 -3.00
CA GLN A 13 8.62 -1.52 -2.68
C GLN A 13 8.98 -0.23 -1.95
N VAL A 14 9.96 -0.27 -1.03
CA VAL A 14 10.50 0.93 -0.38
C VAL A 14 11.01 1.92 -1.42
N ALA A 15 11.80 1.46 -2.40
CA ALA A 15 12.30 2.31 -3.47
C ALA A 15 11.17 2.95 -4.31
N LYS A 16 10.09 2.22 -4.58
CA LYS A 16 8.91 2.79 -5.27
C LYS A 16 8.22 3.86 -4.44
N MET A 17 8.10 3.64 -3.13
CA MET A 17 7.52 4.62 -2.21
C MET A 17 8.37 5.90 -2.15
N GLN A 18 9.70 5.78 -2.05
CA GLN A 18 10.62 6.92 -2.08
C GLN A 18 10.57 7.68 -3.40
N ASN A 19 10.62 6.97 -4.53
CA ASN A 19 10.55 7.59 -5.85
C ASN A 19 9.24 8.35 -6.06
N LEU A 20 8.11 7.79 -5.61
CA LEU A 20 6.82 8.46 -5.69
C LEU A 20 6.77 9.67 -4.76
N ALA A 21 7.27 9.56 -3.52
CA ALA A 21 7.33 10.70 -2.59
C ALA A 21 8.11 11.87 -3.20
N GLN A 22 9.28 11.60 -3.78
CA GLN A 22 10.08 12.61 -4.48
C GLN A 22 9.33 13.21 -5.67
N THR A 23 8.71 12.36 -6.51
CA THR A 23 7.92 12.80 -7.67
C THR A 23 6.78 13.75 -7.27
N LEU A 24 6.07 13.43 -6.19
CA LEU A 24 4.99 14.26 -5.68
C LEU A 24 5.49 15.59 -5.11
N ARG A 25 6.70 15.65 -4.54
CA ARG A 25 7.30 16.91 -4.06
C ARG A 25 7.78 17.80 -5.20
N ASP A 26 8.38 17.21 -6.23
CA ASP A 26 8.90 17.95 -7.37
C ASP A 26 7.76 18.49 -8.26
N ASP A 27 6.65 17.77 -8.34
CA ASP A 27 5.55 18.08 -9.26
C ASP A 27 4.17 17.70 -8.68
N PRO A 28 3.66 18.42 -7.65
CA PRO A 28 2.39 18.13 -6.97
C PRO A 28 1.17 18.56 -7.81
N VAL A 29 1.01 18.00 -9.01
CA VAL A 29 -0.08 18.35 -9.92
C VAL A 29 -1.26 17.40 -9.73
N LYS A 30 -2.42 17.99 -9.41
CA LYS A 30 -3.69 17.28 -9.24
C LYS A 30 -3.99 16.34 -10.41
N GLY A 31 -4.25 15.08 -10.08
CA GLY A 31 -4.65 14.05 -11.03
C GLY A 31 -3.51 13.43 -11.85
N LYS A 32 -2.35 14.09 -11.95
CA LYS A 32 -1.23 13.65 -12.81
C LYS A 32 -0.66 12.30 -12.40
N HIS A 33 -0.42 12.11 -11.09
CA HIS A 33 0.27 10.94 -10.54
C HIS A 33 -0.69 9.89 -9.95
N THR A 34 -1.98 9.96 -10.31
CA THR A 34 -3.04 9.11 -9.72
C THR A 34 -2.75 7.61 -9.86
N ASP A 35 -2.28 7.18 -11.03
CA ASP A 35 -2.01 5.77 -11.29
C ASP A 35 -0.81 5.25 -10.51
N GLU A 36 0.23 6.08 -10.35
CA GLU A 36 1.43 5.74 -9.57
C GLU A 36 1.08 5.64 -8.08
N MET A 37 0.31 6.59 -7.55
CA MET A 37 -0.22 6.54 -6.18
C MET A 37 -1.04 5.28 -5.94
N LEU A 38 -1.89 4.89 -6.90
CA LEU A 38 -2.66 3.64 -6.81
C LEU A 38 -1.76 2.41 -6.81
N GLN A 39 -0.78 2.35 -7.71
CA GLN A 39 0.12 1.22 -7.83
C GLN A 39 0.94 1.03 -6.54
N VAL A 40 1.51 2.12 -6.01
CA VAL A 40 2.29 2.08 -4.78
C VAL A 40 1.39 1.70 -3.60
N SER A 41 0.25 2.37 -3.42
CA SER A 41 -0.66 2.09 -2.29
C SER A 41 -1.19 0.67 -2.29
N SER A 42 -1.66 0.19 -3.44
CA SER A 42 -2.20 -1.18 -3.57
C SER A 42 -1.12 -2.24 -3.38
N GLY A 43 0.09 -2.01 -3.88
CA GLY A 43 1.25 -2.87 -3.63
C GLY A 43 1.60 -2.96 -2.15
N THR A 44 1.71 -1.81 -1.49
CA THR A 44 2.01 -1.72 -0.04
C THR A 44 0.95 -2.43 0.79
N ILE A 45 -0.34 -2.17 0.54
CA ILE A 45 -1.44 -2.84 1.25
C ILE A 45 -1.43 -4.35 0.95
N GLY A 46 -1.16 -4.75 -0.29
CA GLY A 46 -1.08 -6.17 -0.66
C GLY A 46 -0.03 -6.91 0.14
N ILE A 47 1.18 -6.35 0.26
CA ILE A 47 2.28 -6.92 1.05
C ILE A 47 1.86 -7.05 2.53
N ILE A 48 1.26 -6.01 3.10
CA ILE A 48 0.79 -6.03 4.49
C ILE A 48 -0.26 -7.13 4.69
N LEU A 49 -1.26 -7.22 3.82
CA LEU A 49 -2.32 -8.21 3.93
C LEU A 49 -1.80 -9.64 3.72
N GLU A 50 -0.86 -9.85 2.80
CA GLU A 50 -0.23 -11.16 2.60
C GLU A 50 0.55 -11.59 3.85
N HIS A 51 1.35 -10.69 4.42
CA HIS A 51 2.10 -10.96 5.64
C HIS A 51 1.20 -11.25 6.84
N LEU A 52 0.12 -10.48 7.02
CA LEU A 52 -0.75 -10.60 8.19
C LEU A 52 -1.76 -11.75 8.10
N PHE A 53 -2.17 -12.15 6.90
CA PHE A 53 -3.27 -13.12 6.74
C PHE A 53 -2.88 -14.39 5.98
N ILE A 54 -1.95 -14.35 5.04
CA ILE A 54 -1.56 -15.54 4.26
C ILE A 54 -0.40 -16.25 4.93
N GLU A 55 0.61 -15.51 5.40
CA GLU A 55 1.79 -16.11 6.03
C GLU A 55 1.45 -16.92 7.28
N PRO A 56 0.59 -16.46 8.21
CA PRO A 56 0.21 -17.26 9.37
C PRO A 56 -0.53 -18.54 8.99
N LEU A 57 -1.39 -18.47 7.97
CA LEU A 57 -2.08 -19.66 7.44
C LEU A 57 -1.10 -20.68 6.85
N ASN A 58 -0.03 -20.21 6.20
CA ASN A 58 1.04 -21.09 5.75
C ASN A 58 1.81 -21.70 6.93
N ARG A 59 2.15 -20.90 7.96
CA ARG A 59 2.89 -21.37 9.15
C ARG A 59 2.14 -22.44 9.94
N VAL A 60 0.81 -22.37 10.00
CA VAL A 60 -0.02 -23.39 10.66
C VAL A 60 -0.44 -24.54 9.73
N ASN A 61 0.13 -24.61 8.52
CA ASN A 61 -0.23 -25.60 7.49
C ASN A 61 -1.75 -25.68 7.23
N ALA A 62 -2.41 -24.52 7.19
CA ALA A 62 -3.85 -24.46 6.93
C ALA A 62 -4.21 -25.14 5.60
N GLY A 63 -5.38 -25.78 5.58
CA GLY A 63 -5.90 -26.43 4.39
C GLY A 63 -5.95 -25.51 3.17
N ALA A 64 -5.82 -26.09 1.97
CA ALA A 64 -5.79 -25.35 0.71
C ALA A 64 -7.04 -24.45 0.53
N VAL A 65 -8.20 -24.88 1.03
CA VAL A 65 -9.45 -24.11 0.97
C VAL A 65 -9.35 -22.82 1.77
N SER A 66 -8.84 -22.86 3.01
CA SER A 66 -8.71 -21.67 3.86
C SER A 66 -7.72 -20.67 3.28
N ARG A 67 -6.58 -21.15 2.75
CA ARG A 67 -5.59 -20.30 2.07
C ARG A 67 -6.17 -19.65 0.81
N LYS A 68 -6.93 -20.41 0.01
CA LYS A 68 -7.61 -19.89 -1.18
C LYS A 68 -8.66 -18.85 -0.83
N ALA A 69 -9.46 -19.08 0.21
CA ALA A 69 -10.47 -18.14 0.70
C ALA A 69 -9.82 -16.83 1.16
N ALA A 70 -8.75 -16.90 1.95
CA ALA A 70 -8.01 -15.71 2.39
C ALA A 70 -7.42 -14.92 1.21
N SER A 71 -6.76 -15.60 0.27
CA SER A 71 -6.21 -14.95 -0.94
C SER A 71 -7.30 -14.27 -1.78
N MET A 72 -8.47 -14.91 -1.92
CA MET A 72 -9.60 -14.35 -2.64
C MET A 72 -10.20 -13.13 -1.92
N GLY A 73 -10.28 -13.17 -0.59
CA GLY A 73 -10.71 -12.04 0.24
C GLY A 73 -9.78 -10.84 0.06
N ILE A 74 -8.47 -11.06 0.13
CA ILE A 74 -7.46 -10.00 -0.09
C ILE A 74 -7.58 -9.41 -1.48
N LYS A 75 -7.66 -10.23 -2.53
CA LYS A 75 -7.80 -9.75 -3.92
C LYS A 75 -9.07 -8.93 -4.13
N THR A 76 -10.19 -9.40 -3.58
CA THR A 76 -11.48 -8.68 -3.66
C THR A 76 -11.39 -7.34 -2.93
N GLY A 77 -10.85 -7.33 -1.71
CA GLY A 77 -10.64 -6.12 -0.92
C GLY A 77 -9.74 -5.11 -1.62
N LEU A 78 -8.60 -5.54 -2.15
CA LEU A 78 -7.69 -4.68 -2.92
C LEU A 78 -8.34 -4.11 -4.18
N SER A 79 -9.15 -4.89 -4.88
CA SER A 79 -9.89 -4.41 -6.04
C SER A 79 -10.88 -3.31 -5.67
N MET A 80 -11.62 -3.47 -4.56
CA MET A 80 -12.53 -2.44 -4.05
C MET A 80 -11.77 -1.20 -3.60
N PHE A 81 -10.69 -1.38 -2.84
CA PHE A 81 -9.80 -0.29 -2.42
C PHE A 81 -9.33 0.53 -3.64
N THR A 82 -8.80 -0.14 -4.66
CA THR A 82 -8.25 0.53 -5.86
C THR A 82 -9.31 1.38 -6.57
N LYS A 83 -10.55 0.88 -6.66
CA LYS A 83 -11.66 1.64 -7.27
C LYS A 83 -12.01 2.89 -6.48
N ILE A 84 -12.07 2.80 -5.15
CA ILE A 84 -12.41 3.92 -4.27
C ILE A 84 -11.25 4.92 -4.23
N ALA A 85 -10.04 4.43 -4.01
CA ALA A 85 -8.83 5.24 -3.89
C ALA A 85 -8.56 6.04 -5.17
N ARG A 86 -8.85 5.50 -6.36
CA ARG A 86 -8.63 6.20 -7.63
C ARG A 86 -9.36 7.53 -7.68
N LYS A 87 -10.64 7.52 -7.28
CA LYS A 87 -11.47 8.73 -7.26
C LYS A 87 -10.95 9.73 -6.22
N SER A 88 -10.49 9.25 -5.07
CA SER A 88 -9.91 10.10 -4.03
C SER A 88 -8.61 10.74 -4.50
N PHE A 89 -7.64 9.96 -4.99
CA PHE A 89 -6.33 10.44 -5.43
C PHE A 89 -6.42 11.41 -6.60
N ALA A 90 -7.32 11.18 -7.56
CA ALA A 90 -7.57 12.13 -8.64
C ALA A 90 -8.07 13.49 -8.14
N GLY A 91 -8.66 13.53 -6.94
CA GLY A 91 -9.20 14.73 -6.30
C GLY A 91 -8.18 15.53 -5.49
N PHE A 92 -7.01 14.97 -5.17
CA PHE A 92 -6.07 15.57 -4.22
C PHE A 92 -5.56 16.93 -4.70
N SER A 93 -5.56 17.90 -3.78
CA SER A 93 -4.88 19.18 -3.96
C SER A 93 -3.35 19.01 -3.88
N PRO A 94 -2.55 19.99 -4.33
CA PRO A 94 -1.10 19.95 -4.16
C PRO A 94 -0.67 19.66 -2.72
N ASP A 95 -1.25 20.33 -1.73
CA ASP A 95 -0.93 20.10 -0.30
C ASP A 95 -1.27 18.66 0.14
N GLN A 96 -2.35 18.08 -0.37
CA GLN A 96 -2.71 16.68 -0.07
C GLN A 96 -1.77 15.69 -0.74
N LEU A 97 -1.21 16.02 -1.92
CA LEU A 97 -0.17 15.22 -2.56
C LEU A 97 1.14 15.26 -1.76
N LEU A 98 1.50 16.43 -1.22
CA LEU A 98 2.65 16.55 -0.32
C LEU A 98 2.45 15.78 0.99
N GLY A 99 1.26 15.89 1.59
CA GLY A 99 0.93 15.09 2.79
C GLY A 99 0.91 13.58 2.51
N PHE A 100 0.60 13.16 1.28
CA PHE A 100 0.74 11.77 0.87
C PHE A 100 2.21 11.36 0.73
N ALA A 101 3.08 12.24 0.23
CA ALA A 101 4.52 12.01 0.18
C ALA A 101 5.10 11.83 1.59
N ASP A 102 4.69 12.67 2.54
CA ASP A 102 5.10 12.53 3.95
C ASP A 102 4.65 11.19 4.53
N TRP A 103 3.40 10.78 4.26
CA TRP A 103 2.91 9.46 4.69
C TRP A 103 3.71 8.29 4.10
N LEU A 104 4.12 8.37 2.83
CA LEU A 104 4.95 7.35 2.21
C LEU A 104 6.29 7.21 2.92
N GLU A 105 6.91 8.33 3.29
CA GLU A 105 8.21 8.34 3.97
C GLU A 105 8.12 7.89 5.42
N ASP A 106 7.08 8.32 6.15
CA ASP A 106 6.81 7.84 7.51
C ASP A 106 6.52 6.33 7.54
N GLY A 107 5.87 5.82 6.48
CA GLY A 107 5.57 4.40 6.31
C GLY A 107 6.81 3.55 6.01
N ILE A 108 7.88 4.15 5.49
CA ILE A 108 9.21 3.54 5.38
C ILE A 108 9.88 3.76 6.73
N GLY A 109 9.52 2.93 7.71
CA GLY A 109 10.17 2.97 9.03
C GLY A 109 11.69 2.86 8.87
N THR A 110 12.38 3.97 9.14
CA THR A 110 13.82 4.01 9.42
C THR A 110 14.00 3.44 10.83
N ASP A 111 14.14 2.12 10.92
CA ASP A 111 14.83 1.49 12.05
C ASP A 111 16.34 1.47 11.73
#